data_AF-A0A1Q6K4Y7-F1
#
_entry.id   AF-A0A1Q6K4Y7-F1
#
_cell.length_a   1.000
_cell.length_b   1.000
_cell.length_c   1.000
_cell.angle_alpha   90.00
_cell.angle_beta   90.00
_cell.angle_gamma   90.00
#
_symmetry.space_group_name_H-M   'P 1'
#
loop_
_entity.id
_entity.type
_entity.pdbx_description
1 polymer ?
#
loop_
_entity_poly.entity_id
_entity_poly.type
_entity_poly.pdbx_seq_one_letter_code
_entity_poly.pdbx_strand_id
1 'polypeptide(L)'
;MRIVKLYGKDLLLKELKHSLKYFIQESNENGLIRDKTVYSKNVASIAAVGYGLAALVISVERKIIKYEQGYERANRTLDTFLNNVEGKNGFFYHFVNMKNGKREWNSEISIIDTAIFICGALLVGEYFSGIIKTKAYKLFNNINWKWYVNPKTNYFYMGYKPEIGFWGNWDMYAEQLMMYVLGVASEIYPISKEMYYKFKRPKNDYKGIKDIIFSYGGSLFTYQYSHAWIDFKGKKDIEGVDWFENSRKATLANREYCINNMDKFKTFNKNSWGLTACVGPRGYSGGYGASPSFSNLDIENDGTVAPCGAIGSIVFTPNDSIKTLEYFYNNCSYLWGKYGLKDSYNLARTKRWVSKEYLGIDKGIEILMIENYLTGLVWKYMMKNKYIQSGLKILGITKNKNLKLLH
;
A
#
# COMPACT_ATOMS: atom_id res chain seq x y z
N MET A 1 28.66 0.44 -10.66
CA MET A 1 28.46 -0.88 -10.01
C MET A 1 29.13 -0.86 -8.64
N ARG A 2 28.56 -1.55 -7.64
CA ARG A 2 29.18 -1.66 -6.31
C ARG A 2 30.37 -2.62 -6.31
N ILE A 3 31.39 -2.30 -5.50
CA ILE A 3 32.53 -3.18 -5.24
C ILE A 3 32.09 -4.36 -4.38
N VAL A 4 31.41 -4.08 -3.25
CA VAL A 4 30.81 -5.11 -2.39
C VAL A 4 29.37 -5.35 -2.80
N LYS A 5 29.11 -6.52 -3.36
CA LYS A 5 27.79 -6.97 -3.80
C LYS A 5 27.07 -7.73 -2.69
N LEU A 6 25.74 -7.63 -2.66
CA LEU A 6 24.88 -8.39 -1.76
C LEU A 6 23.74 -9.03 -2.56
N TYR A 7 23.21 -10.13 -2.02
CA TYR A 7 22.27 -11.01 -2.71
C TYR A 7 21.21 -11.57 -1.75
N GLY A 8 20.11 -12.05 -2.31
CA GLY A 8 19.08 -12.82 -1.64
C GLY A 8 18.60 -12.22 -0.31
N LYS A 9 18.51 -13.09 0.70
CA LYS A 9 17.94 -12.76 2.02
C LYS A 9 18.69 -11.65 2.75
N ASP A 10 20.02 -11.60 2.64
CA ASP A 10 20.82 -10.58 3.31
C ASP A 10 20.54 -9.19 2.75
N LEU A 11 20.38 -9.09 1.42
CA LEU A 11 20.00 -7.84 0.79
C LEU A 11 18.56 -7.43 1.14
N LEU A 12 17.62 -8.38 1.21
CA LEU A 12 16.25 -8.11 1.69
C LEU A 12 16.24 -7.54 3.11
N LEU A 13 16.95 -8.17 4.03
CA LEU A 13 17.08 -7.68 5.41
C LEU A 13 17.74 -6.30 5.48
N LYS A 14 18.70 -6.05 4.58
CA LYS A 14 19.35 -4.74 4.49
C LYS A 14 18.40 -3.66 4.00
N GLU A 15 17.62 -3.91 2.95
CA GLU A 15 16.61 -2.96 2.47
C GLU A 15 15.56 -2.72 3.55
N LEU A 16 14.99 -3.79 4.11
CA LEU A 16 14.03 -3.71 5.21
C LEU A 16 14.54 -2.84 6.36
N LYS A 17 15.76 -3.10 6.87
CA LYS A 17 16.35 -2.33 7.96
C LYS A 17 16.54 -0.85 7.60
N HIS A 18 16.85 -0.52 6.34
CA HIS A 18 17.03 0.87 5.93
C HIS A 18 15.69 1.57 5.70
N SER A 19 14.71 0.91 5.09
CA SER A 19 13.37 1.45 4.90
C SER A 19 12.65 1.66 6.24
N LEU A 20 12.84 0.80 7.24
CA LEU A 20 12.33 1.03 8.60
C LEU A 20 12.87 2.30 9.26
N LYS A 21 14.10 2.74 8.92
CA LYS A 21 14.64 4.00 9.45
C LYS A 21 13.83 5.21 9.01
N TYR A 22 13.16 5.17 7.84
CA TYR A 22 12.26 6.24 7.41
C TYR A 22 11.19 6.48 8.47
N PHE A 23 10.46 5.44 8.87
CA PHE A 23 9.36 5.54 9.82
C PHE A 23 9.81 5.88 11.24
N ILE A 24 11.04 5.52 11.61
CA ILE A 24 11.60 5.87 12.92
C ILE A 24 12.06 7.34 12.96
N GLN A 25 12.65 7.85 11.87
CA GLN A 25 13.33 9.16 11.84
C GLN A 25 12.49 10.30 11.26
N GLU A 26 11.56 10.02 10.36
CA GLU A 26 10.66 11.02 9.77
C GLU A 26 9.32 11.11 10.53
N SER A 27 9.26 10.50 11.72
CA SER A 27 8.15 10.63 12.68
C SER A 27 8.47 11.68 13.74
N ASN A 28 7.47 12.44 14.17
CA ASN A 28 7.60 13.35 15.30
C ASN A 28 7.17 12.71 16.63
N GLU A 29 7.25 13.49 17.70
CA GLU A 29 6.91 13.04 19.06
C GLU A 29 5.45 12.59 19.21
N ASN A 30 4.52 13.12 18.41
CA ASN A 30 3.10 12.76 18.38
C ASN A 30 2.81 11.56 17.47
N GLY A 31 3.84 10.99 16.84
CA GLY A 31 3.71 9.81 15.98
C GLY A 31 3.18 10.09 14.58
N LEU A 32 3.04 11.36 14.19
CA LEU A 32 2.77 11.74 12.80
C LEU A 32 4.05 11.56 11.97
N ILE A 33 3.90 11.12 10.72
CA ILE A 33 5.01 10.74 9.84
C ILE A 33 4.92 11.54 8.55
N ARG A 34 6.03 12.13 8.14
CA ARG A 34 6.12 12.90 6.89
C ARG A 34 5.59 12.11 5.70
N ASP A 35 5.04 12.83 4.74
CA ASP A 35 4.71 12.27 3.43
C ASP A 35 5.97 11.97 2.60
N LYS A 36 6.90 12.94 2.58
CA LYS A 36 8.16 12.88 1.83
C LYS A 36 9.31 13.61 2.51
N THR A 37 10.54 13.33 2.10
CA THR A 37 11.75 13.70 2.85
C THR A 37 12.37 15.05 2.49
N VAL A 38 12.20 15.58 1.27
CA VAL A 38 12.90 16.81 0.84
C VAL A 38 11.96 18.00 0.91
N TYR A 39 10.82 17.92 0.23
CA TYR A 39 9.81 18.96 0.25
C TYR A 39 8.86 18.75 1.43
N SER A 40 8.20 19.82 1.85
CA SER A 40 7.02 19.70 2.72
C SER A 40 7.27 19.04 4.09
N LYS A 41 8.40 19.36 4.70
CA LYS A 41 8.89 18.76 5.96
C LYS A 41 7.96 18.88 7.18
N ASN A 42 6.94 19.71 7.09
CA ASN A 42 5.96 19.92 8.16
C ASN A 42 4.61 19.24 7.89
N VAL A 43 4.50 18.45 6.81
CA VAL A 43 3.27 17.77 6.40
C VAL A 43 3.43 16.27 6.55
N ALA A 44 2.47 15.66 7.23
CA ALA A 44 2.31 14.23 7.38
C ALA A 44 1.24 13.67 6.44
N SER A 45 1.43 12.43 5.99
CA SER A 45 0.40 11.63 5.34
C SER A 45 -0.13 10.61 6.33
N ILE A 46 -1.45 10.49 6.48
CA ILE A 46 -2.04 9.50 7.40
C ILE A 46 -1.79 8.05 6.92
N ALA A 47 -1.64 7.82 5.61
CA ALA A 47 -1.26 6.52 5.08
C ALA A 47 0.17 6.15 5.49
N ALA A 48 1.10 7.12 5.45
CA ALA A 48 2.47 6.92 5.96
C ALA A 48 2.47 6.59 7.45
N VAL A 49 1.58 7.20 8.25
CA VAL A 49 1.38 6.81 9.67
C VAL A 49 0.89 5.38 9.79
N GLY A 50 -0.09 4.95 8.97
CA GLY A 50 -0.57 3.56 8.93
C GLY A 50 0.56 2.55 8.72
N TYR A 51 1.37 2.75 7.68
CA TYR A 51 2.57 1.94 7.45
C TYR A 51 3.60 2.07 8.59
N GLY A 52 3.73 3.24 9.21
CA GLY A 52 4.60 3.46 10.35
C GLY A 52 4.20 2.69 11.60
N LEU A 53 2.90 2.53 11.87
CA LEU A 53 2.42 1.68 12.97
C LEU A 53 2.85 0.22 12.76
N ALA A 54 2.76 -0.29 11.52
CA ALA A 54 3.32 -1.58 11.17
C ALA A 54 4.85 -1.62 11.32
N ALA A 55 5.55 -0.56 10.90
CA ALA A 55 7.00 -0.44 11.05
C ALA A 55 7.45 -0.56 12.51
N LEU A 56 6.66 -0.09 13.49
CA LEU A 56 6.94 -0.28 14.92
C LEU A 56 6.94 -1.77 15.30
N VAL A 57 5.91 -2.51 14.91
CA VAL A 57 5.81 -3.96 15.17
C VAL A 57 6.99 -4.71 14.56
N ILE A 58 7.28 -4.43 13.27
CA ILE A 58 8.41 -5.02 12.57
C ILE A 58 9.73 -4.68 13.27
N SER A 59 9.91 -3.42 13.70
CA SER A 59 11.13 -2.98 14.36
C SER A 59 11.34 -3.65 15.73
N VAL A 60 10.28 -3.93 16.48
CA VAL A 60 10.35 -4.68 17.74
C VAL A 60 10.75 -6.14 17.47
N GLU A 61 10.06 -6.82 16.57
CA GLU A 61 10.35 -8.22 16.22
C GLU A 61 11.75 -8.41 15.62
N ARG A 62 12.22 -7.42 14.87
CA ARG A 62 13.59 -7.37 14.33
C ARG A 62 14.64 -6.87 15.33
N LYS A 63 14.25 -6.60 16.59
CA LYS A 63 15.13 -6.11 17.66
C LYS A 63 15.87 -4.80 17.29
N ILE A 64 15.26 -3.96 16.45
CA ILE A 64 15.77 -2.63 16.08
C ILE A 64 15.43 -1.62 17.18
N ILE A 65 14.25 -1.77 17.81
CA ILE A 65 13.83 -1.00 18.98
C ILE A 65 13.34 -1.97 20.06
N LYS A 66 13.29 -1.51 21.31
CA LYS A 66 12.72 -2.29 22.42
C LYS A 66 11.19 -2.33 22.34
N TYR A 67 10.59 -3.34 22.96
CA TYR A 67 9.13 -3.50 23.02
C TYR A 67 8.44 -2.27 23.59
N GLU A 68 8.95 -1.73 24.70
CA GLU A 68 8.39 -0.56 25.40
C GLU A 68 8.42 0.69 24.52
N GLN A 69 9.49 0.85 23.72
CA GLN A 69 9.61 1.97 22.79
C GLN A 69 8.59 1.88 21.66
N GLY A 70 8.35 0.67 21.14
CA GLY A 70 7.31 0.42 20.14
C GLY A 70 5.91 0.65 20.70
N TYR A 71 5.67 0.13 21.91
CA TYR A 71 4.40 0.28 22.63
C TYR A 71 4.06 1.74 22.88
N GLU A 72 4.97 2.51 23.46
CA GLU A 72 4.73 3.92 23.79
C GLU A 72 4.50 4.79 22.56
N ARG A 73 5.25 4.52 21.48
CA ARG A 73 5.02 5.22 20.19
C ARG A 73 3.65 4.89 19.63
N ALA A 74 3.26 3.61 19.58
CA ALA A 74 1.95 3.20 19.11
C ALA A 74 0.83 3.84 19.96
N ASN A 75 0.96 3.79 21.29
CA ASN A 75 0.01 4.36 22.24
C ASN A 75 -0.26 5.84 21.94
N ARG A 76 0.81 6.61 21.82
CA ARG A 76 0.75 8.06 21.60
C ARG A 76 0.26 8.42 20.20
N THR A 77 0.64 7.65 19.18
CA THR A 77 0.08 7.84 17.82
C THR A 77 -1.43 7.66 17.85
N LEU A 78 -1.94 6.60 18.48
CA LEU A 78 -3.39 6.37 18.56
C LEU A 78 -4.10 7.46 19.38
N ASP A 79 -3.50 7.95 20.47
CA ASP A 79 -4.04 9.10 21.22
C ASP A 79 -4.10 10.37 20.37
N THR A 80 -3.06 10.61 19.57
CA THR A 80 -3.03 11.76 18.66
C THR A 80 -4.16 11.70 17.64
N PHE A 81 -4.44 10.51 17.07
CA PHE A 81 -5.56 10.35 16.14
C PHE A 81 -6.94 10.40 16.80
N LEU A 82 -7.05 9.96 18.06
CA LEU A 82 -8.31 10.05 18.80
C LEU A 82 -8.67 11.49 19.19
N ASN A 83 -7.68 12.34 19.44
CA ASN A 83 -7.90 13.63 20.11
C ASN A 83 -7.49 14.86 19.28
N ASN A 84 -6.56 14.74 18.33
CA ASN A 84 -5.90 15.88 17.70
C ASN A 84 -6.01 15.90 16.17
N VAL A 85 -5.92 14.74 15.51
CA VAL A 85 -5.96 14.66 14.05
C VAL A 85 -7.35 15.03 13.54
N GLU A 86 -7.40 16.01 12.64
CA GLU A 86 -8.63 16.53 12.09
C GLU A 86 -9.29 15.53 11.13
N GLY A 87 -10.61 15.45 11.22
CA GLY A 87 -11.41 14.52 10.43
C GLY A 87 -12.90 14.81 10.51
N LYS A 88 -13.68 14.00 9.81
CA LYS A 88 -15.14 14.07 9.79
C LYS A 88 -15.72 12.67 9.67
N ASN A 89 -16.76 12.37 10.44
CA ASN A 89 -17.42 11.05 10.41
C ASN A 89 -16.44 9.87 10.67
N GLY A 90 -15.42 10.11 11.50
CA GLY A 90 -14.35 9.16 11.80
C GLY A 90 -13.22 9.10 10.76
N PHE A 91 -13.41 9.62 9.55
CA PHE A 91 -12.37 9.68 8.53
C PHE A 91 -11.46 10.88 8.72
N PHE A 92 -10.21 10.77 8.26
CA PHE A 92 -9.20 11.80 8.43
C PHE A 92 -8.80 12.43 7.09
N TYR A 93 -8.29 13.66 7.15
CA TYR A 93 -7.66 14.30 6.00
C TYR A 93 -6.41 13.54 5.55
N HIS A 94 -6.21 13.43 4.23
CA HIS A 94 -5.04 12.78 3.63
C HIS A 94 -3.74 13.37 4.18
N PHE A 95 -3.64 14.70 4.12
CA PHE A 95 -2.48 15.44 4.60
C PHE A 95 -2.83 16.30 5.80
N VAL A 96 -2.00 16.20 6.84
CA VAL A 96 -2.14 16.97 8.07
C VAL A 96 -0.83 17.59 8.49
N ASN A 97 -0.90 18.72 9.19
CA ASN A 97 0.25 19.40 9.74
C ASN A 97 0.85 18.56 10.86
N MET A 98 2.16 18.31 10.81
CA MET A 98 2.84 17.47 11.79
C MET A 98 2.71 18.01 13.22
N LYS A 99 2.66 19.33 13.41
CA LYS A 99 2.64 19.92 14.76
C LYS A 99 1.28 19.78 15.43
N ASN A 100 0.19 20.03 14.70
CA ASN A 100 -1.14 20.20 15.31
C ASN A 100 -2.22 19.24 14.78
N GLY A 101 -1.90 18.39 13.79
CA GLY A 101 -2.83 17.41 13.23
C GLY A 101 -3.97 18.01 12.38
N LYS A 102 -3.91 19.30 12.05
CA LYS A 102 -4.93 19.97 11.21
C LYS A 102 -4.69 19.74 9.73
N ARG A 103 -5.77 19.83 8.94
CA ARG A 103 -5.75 19.69 7.48
C ARG A 103 -4.68 20.55 6.82
N GLU A 104 -3.94 19.98 5.87
CA GLU A 104 -2.95 20.68 5.05
C GLU A 104 -3.28 20.61 3.55
N TRP A 105 -2.74 21.57 2.79
CA TRP A 105 -2.85 21.69 1.32
C TRP A 105 -4.25 21.61 0.73
N ASN A 106 -5.27 22.03 1.49
CA ASN A 106 -6.66 21.87 1.07
C ASN A 106 -6.96 20.41 0.66
N SER A 107 -6.29 19.44 1.30
CA SER A 107 -6.41 18.02 1.00
C SER A 107 -7.81 17.51 1.30
N GLU A 108 -8.17 16.41 0.68
CA GLU A 108 -9.41 15.70 0.92
C GLU A 108 -9.41 14.95 2.25
N ILE A 109 -10.60 14.72 2.79
CA ILE A 109 -10.82 13.56 3.64
C ILE A 109 -10.72 12.35 2.72
N SER A 110 -9.85 11.41 3.08
CA SER A 110 -9.49 10.28 2.22
C SER A 110 -9.91 8.96 2.85
N ILE A 111 -10.77 8.22 2.13
CA ILE A 111 -11.24 6.90 2.55
C ILE A 111 -10.12 5.85 2.47
N ILE A 112 -9.30 5.88 1.43
CA ILE A 112 -8.25 4.89 1.22
C ILE A 112 -7.11 5.08 2.23
N ASP A 113 -6.71 6.33 2.49
CA ASP A 113 -5.63 6.61 3.45
C ASP A 113 -6.09 6.36 4.89
N THR A 114 -7.37 6.64 5.19
CA THR A 114 -7.97 6.24 6.46
C THR A 114 -7.98 4.71 6.60
N ALA A 115 -8.32 3.97 5.55
CA ALA A 115 -8.32 2.50 5.60
C ALA A 115 -6.90 1.94 5.85
N ILE A 116 -5.87 2.50 5.21
CA ILE A 116 -4.46 2.14 5.44
C ILE A 116 -4.06 2.45 6.90
N PHE A 117 -4.41 3.64 7.41
CA PHE A 117 -4.17 4.01 8.80
C PHE A 117 -4.83 3.02 9.77
N ILE A 118 -6.10 2.69 9.55
CA ILE A 118 -6.87 1.77 10.37
C ILE A 118 -6.27 0.35 10.34
N CYS A 119 -5.79 -0.14 9.18
CA CYS A 119 -5.06 -1.40 9.13
C CYS A 119 -3.82 -1.38 10.02
N GLY A 120 -3.04 -0.29 10.02
CA GLY A 120 -1.91 -0.09 10.92
C GLY A 120 -2.32 -0.08 12.40
N ALA A 121 -3.41 0.63 12.73
CA ALA A 121 -3.96 0.70 14.09
C ALA A 121 -4.42 -0.68 14.60
N LEU A 122 -5.15 -1.43 13.78
CA LEU A 122 -5.59 -2.79 14.13
C LEU A 122 -4.41 -3.73 14.33
N LEU A 123 -3.37 -3.64 13.48
CA LEU A 123 -2.16 -4.44 13.62
C LEU A 123 -1.46 -4.20 14.96
N VAL A 124 -1.19 -2.93 15.33
CA VAL A 124 -0.57 -2.62 16.63
C VAL A 124 -1.47 -3.00 17.80
N GLY A 125 -2.79 -2.90 17.63
CA GLY A 125 -3.77 -3.35 18.62
C GLY A 125 -3.70 -4.86 18.86
N GLU A 126 -3.59 -5.67 17.82
CA GLU A 126 -3.41 -7.13 17.96
C GLU A 126 -2.03 -7.51 18.50
N TYR A 127 -0.99 -6.72 18.19
CA TYR A 127 0.37 -7.00 18.62
C TYR A 127 0.60 -6.66 20.11
N PHE A 128 0.34 -5.40 20.49
CA PHE A 128 0.60 -4.89 21.84
C PHE A 128 -0.54 -5.19 22.84
N SER A 129 -1.74 -5.52 22.35
CA SER A 129 -2.91 -5.85 23.17
C SER A 129 -3.33 -4.74 24.15
N GLY A 130 -4.16 -5.07 25.15
CA GLY A 130 -4.55 -4.16 26.23
C GLY A 130 -5.14 -2.83 25.75
N ILE A 131 -4.68 -1.72 26.32
CA ILE A 131 -5.17 -0.38 26.00
C ILE A 131 -4.95 0.01 24.52
N ILE A 132 -3.88 -0.48 23.87
CA ILE A 132 -3.60 -0.23 22.46
C ILE A 132 -4.71 -0.84 21.60
N LYS A 133 -5.11 -2.07 21.91
CA LYS A 133 -6.22 -2.76 21.25
C LYS A 133 -7.54 -2.01 21.42
N THR A 134 -7.82 -1.54 22.64
CA THR A 134 -9.01 -0.73 22.93
C THR A 134 -9.04 0.56 22.09
N LYS A 135 -7.92 1.28 22.01
CA LYS A 135 -7.80 2.51 21.20
C LYS A 135 -7.98 2.24 19.70
N ALA A 136 -7.33 1.20 19.19
CA ALA A 136 -7.45 0.78 17.79
C ALA A 136 -8.90 0.44 17.42
N TYR A 137 -9.61 -0.29 18.29
CA TYR A 137 -11.00 -0.65 18.05
C TYR A 137 -11.93 0.55 18.16
N LYS A 138 -11.65 1.49 19.08
CA LYS A 138 -12.38 2.77 19.16
C LYS A 138 -12.24 3.57 17.87
N LEU A 139 -11.02 3.70 17.34
CA LEU A 139 -10.78 4.36 16.06
C LEU A 139 -11.55 3.69 14.92
N PHE A 140 -11.50 2.36 14.81
CA PHE A 140 -12.24 1.61 13.80
C PHE A 140 -13.77 1.79 13.91
N ASN A 141 -14.31 1.70 15.12
CA ASN A 141 -15.76 1.82 15.36
C ASN A 141 -16.29 3.25 15.12
N ASN A 142 -15.44 4.26 15.24
CA ASN A 142 -15.80 5.65 14.92
C ASN A 142 -15.96 5.90 13.41
N ILE A 143 -15.46 5.00 12.54
CA ILE A 143 -15.54 5.17 11.09
C ILE A 143 -16.97 4.92 10.61
N ASN A 144 -17.63 5.97 10.13
CA ASN A 144 -18.95 5.87 9.51
C ASN A 144 -18.85 5.51 8.02
N TRP A 145 -18.58 4.24 7.70
CA TRP A 145 -18.37 3.80 6.31
C TRP A 145 -19.52 4.16 5.36
N LYS A 146 -20.76 4.20 5.87
CA LYS A 146 -21.95 4.63 5.10
C LYS A 146 -21.84 6.08 4.59
N TRP A 147 -21.11 6.95 5.28
CA TRP A 147 -20.94 8.35 4.88
C TRP A 147 -20.25 8.49 3.51
N TYR A 148 -19.34 7.58 3.15
CA TYR A 148 -18.69 7.55 1.84
C TYR A 148 -19.49 6.84 0.76
N VAL A 149 -20.65 6.24 1.07
CA VAL A 149 -21.43 5.51 0.08
C VAL A 149 -22.24 6.50 -0.75
N ASN A 150 -22.03 6.47 -2.06
CA ASN A 150 -22.83 7.23 -3.01
C ASN A 150 -24.24 6.62 -3.09
N PRO A 151 -25.30 7.34 -2.67
CA PRO A 151 -26.66 6.79 -2.61
C PRO A 151 -27.25 6.51 -4.00
N LYS A 152 -26.69 7.09 -5.07
CA LYS A 152 -27.17 6.88 -6.46
C LYS A 152 -26.51 5.68 -7.11
N THR A 153 -25.19 5.52 -6.93
CA THR A 153 -24.41 4.48 -7.63
C THR A 153 -24.15 3.25 -6.76
N ASN A 154 -24.30 3.36 -5.43
CA ASN A 154 -23.91 2.35 -4.45
C ASN A 154 -22.42 1.95 -4.55
N TYR A 155 -21.55 2.92 -4.85
CA TYR A 155 -20.10 2.81 -4.77
C TYR A 155 -19.57 3.70 -3.65
N PHE A 156 -18.34 3.44 -3.19
CA PHE A 156 -17.63 4.44 -2.40
C PHE A 156 -17.27 5.65 -3.27
N TYR A 157 -17.48 6.86 -2.74
CA TYR A 157 -16.83 8.06 -3.26
C TYR A 157 -15.31 7.95 -3.10
N MET A 158 -14.56 8.63 -3.97
CA MET A 158 -13.09 8.64 -3.89
C MET A 158 -12.57 9.64 -2.86
N GLY A 159 -13.26 10.76 -2.67
CA GLY A 159 -12.87 11.75 -1.68
C GLY A 159 -14.00 12.71 -1.32
N TYR A 160 -13.75 13.47 -0.25
CA TYR A 160 -14.62 14.54 0.23
C TYR A 160 -13.81 15.78 0.61
N LYS A 161 -14.35 16.95 0.30
CA LYS A 161 -13.81 18.26 0.70
C LYS A 161 -14.99 19.10 1.15
N PRO A 162 -14.89 19.83 2.27
CA PRO A 162 -15.94 20.77 2.69
C PRO A 162 -16.34 21.74 1.59
N GLU A 163 -15.38 22.14 0.73
CA GLU A 163 -15.57 23.16 -0.29
C GLU A 163 -16.39 22.69 -1.50
N ILE A 164 -16.34 21.40 -1.85
CA ILE A 164 -16.97 20.86 -3.08
C ILE A 164 -17.87 19.63 -2.86
N GLY A 165 -17.88 19.08 -1.65
CA GLY A 165 -18.59 17.84 -1.34
C GLY A 165 -17.82 16.59 -1.79
N PHE A 166 -18.57 15.54 -2.12
CA PHE A 166 -18.02 14.25 -2.56
C PHE A 166 -17.76 14.21 -4.07
N TRP A 167 -16.72 13.48 -4.50
CA TRP A 167 -16.45 13.22 -5.91
C TRP A 167 -15.89 11.82 -6.15
N GLY A 168 -15.85 11.45 -7.43
CA GLY A 168 -15.30 10.18 -7.92
C GLY A 168 -16.12 8.98 -7.46
N ASN A 169 -15.86 7.82 -8.03
CA ASN A 169 -16.43 6.56 -7.57
C ASN A 169 -15.38 5.48 -7.71
N TRP A 170 -15.22 4.64 -6.69
CA TRP A 170 -14.47 3.39 -6.76
C TRP A 170 -15.27 2.32 -7.52
N ASP A 171 -15.60 2.59 -8.78
CA ASP A 171 -16.51 1.78 -9.61
C ASP A 171 -15.82 0.65 -10.39
N MET A 172 -14.50 0.51 -10.27
CA MET A 172 -13.70 -0.54 -10.89
C MET A 172 -12.53 -0.98 -10.01
N TYR A 173 -11.94 -2.14 -10.29
CA TYR A 173 -10.82 -2.68 -9.53
C TYR A 173 -9.63 -1.70 -9.44
N ALA A 174 -9.13 -1.48 -8.24
CA ALA A 174 -7.94 -0.71 -7.89
C ALA A 174 -7.44 -1.16 -6.49
N GLU A 175 -6.90 -0.28 -5.64
CA GLU A 175 -6.32 -0.61 -4.32
C GLU A 175 -7.33 -0.91 -3.19
N GLN A 176 -8.63 -0.78 -3.45
CA GLN A 176 -9.68 -0.61 -2.43
C GLN A 176 -10.19 -1.88 -1.73
N LEU A 177 -9.63 -3.09 -1.99
CA LEU A 177 -10.18 -4.33 -1.41
C LEU A 177 -10.26 -4.28 0.13
N MET A 178 -9.27 -3.68 0.80
CA MET A 178 -9.27 -3.53 2.26
C MET A 178 -10.45 -2.66 2.76
N MET A 179 -10.88 -1.67 1.98
CA MET A 179 -12.03 -0.81 2.32
C MET A 179 -13.31 -1.64 2.38
N TYR A 180 -13.50 -2.59 1.46
CA TYR A 180 -14.65 -3.48 1.49
C TYR A 180 -14.61 -4.44 2.67
N VAL A 181 -13.45 -5.05 2.97
CA VAL A 181 -13.30 -5.94 4.13
C VAL A 181 -13.59 -5.20 5.44
N LEU A 182 -13.00 -4.00 5.61
CA LEU A 182 -13.21 -3.17 6.80
C LEU A 182 -14.66 -2.65 6.87
N GLY A 183 -15.21 -2.19 5.75
CA GLY A 183 -16.53 -1.56 5.70
C GLY A 183 -17.67 -2.51 6.01
N VAL A 184 -17.64 -3.76 5.52
CA VAL A 184 -18.68 -4.74 5.87
C VAL A 184 -18.50 -5.29 7.29
N ALA A 185 -17.29 -5.19 7.86
CA ALA A 185 -16.99 -5.63 9.21
C ALA A 185 -17.41 -4.63 10.30
N SER A 186 -17.75 -3.39 9.94
CA SER A 186 -18.20 -2.38 10.89
C SER A 186 -19.51 -2.82 11.56
N GLU A 187 -19.51 -2.89 12.88
CA GLU A 187 -20.69 -3.26 13.66
C GLU A 187 -21.68 -2.08 13.81
N ILE A 188 -21.21 -0.83 13.62
CA ILE A 188 -21.99 0.40 13.83
C ILE A 188 -22.45 1.00 12.50
N TYR A 189 -21.56 1.07 11.50
CA TYR A 189 -21.82 1.69 10.21
C TYR A 189 -21.47 0.75 9.04
N PRO A 190 -22.03 -0.48 8.98
CA PRO A 190 -21.69 -1.43 7.92
C PRO A 190 -22.12 -0.93 6.54
N ILE A 191 -21.28 -1.18 5.53
CA ILE A 191 -21.72 -1.13 4.14
C ILE A 191 -22.39 -2.44 3.73
N SER A 192 -23.11 -2.42 2.63
CA SER A 192 -23.69 -3.64 2.05
C SER A 192 -22.60 -4.45 1.32
N LYS A 193 -22.62 -5.78 1.48
CA LYS A 193 -21.66 -6.67 0.79
C LYS A 193 -21.82 -6.64 -0.73
N GLU A 194 -23.01 -6.30 -1.22
CA GLU A 194 -23.29 -6.16 -2.65
C GLU A 194 -22.39 -5.10 -3.30
N MET A 195 -21.94 -4.09 -2.56
CA MET A 195 -21.00 -3.08 -3.10
C MET A 195 -19.69 -3.70 -3.59
N TYR A 196 -19.15 -4.69 -2.87
CA TYR A 196 -17.93 -5.41 -3.25
C TYR A 196 -18.12 -6.25 -4.53
N TYR A 197 -19.32 -6.76 -4.75
CA TYR A 197 -19.65 -7.54 -5.94
C TYR A 197 -20.08 -6.66 -7.13
N LYS A 198 -20.35 -5.37 -6.89
CA LYS A 198 -20.84 -4.45 -7.93
C LYS A 198 -19.73 -3.79 -8.74
N PHE A 199 -18.55 -3.52 -8.16
CA PHE A 199 -17.51 -2.79 -8.89
C PHE A 199 -17.02 -3.59 -10.11
N LYS A 200 -16.69 -2.88 -11.19
CA LYS A 200 -16.27 -3.48 -12.46
C LYS A 200 -14.95 -4.23 -12.30
N ARG A 201 -14.93 -5.47 -12.79
CA ARG A 201 -13.75 -6.35 -12.81
C ARG A 201 -13.36 -6.61 -14.27
N PRO A 202 -12.89 -5.60 -15.02
CA PRO A 202 -12.56 -5.78 -16.43
C PRO A 202 -11.42 -6.79 -16.55
N LYS A 203 -11.57 -7.75 -17.46
CA LYS A 203 -10.59 -8.79 -17.72
C LYS A 203 -9.97 -8.59 -19.09
N ASN A 204 -8.65 -8.76 -19.16
CA ASN A 204 -7.96 -8.85 -20.42
C ASN A 204 -6.68 -9.67 -20.26
N ASP A 205 -6.09 -10.02 -21.38
CA ASP A 205 -4.82 -10.74 -21.44
C ASP A 205 -3.67 -9.76 -21.67
N TYR A 206 -2.47 -10.19 -21.30
CA TYR A 206 -1.24 -9.59 -21.82
C TYR A 206 -0.27 -10.68 -22.21
N LYS A 207 -0.02 -10.78 -23.53
CA LYS A 207 0.79 -11.86 -24.12
C LYS A 207 0.26 -13.24 -23.69
N GLY A 208 1.10 -14.08 -23.09
CA GLY A 208 0.75 -15.41 -22.58
C GLY A 208 0.02 -15.41 -21.23
N ILE A 209 -0.15 -14.25 -20.59
CA ILE A 209 -0.78 -14.15 -19.26
C ILE A 209 -2.27 -13.84 -19.45
N LYS A 210 -3.11 -14.79 -19.05
CA LYS A 210 -4.53 -14.80 -19.34
C LYS A 210 -5.40 -14.37 -18.16
N ASP A 211 -6.55 -13.78 -18.46
CA ASP A 211 -7.63 -13.46 -17.51
C ASP A 211 -7.18 -12.58 -16.34
N ILE A 212 -6.50 -11.46 -16.64
CA ILE A 212 -6.08 -10.50 -15.63
C ILE A 212 -7.25 -9.56 -15.36
N ILE A 213 -7.77 -9.52 -14.13
CA ILE A 213 -8.63 -8.42 -13.66
C ILE A 213 -7.72 -7.22 -13.41
N PHE A 214 -7.82 -6.21 -14.28
CA PHE A 214 -6.86 -5.10 -14.28
C PHE A 214 -7.44 -3.80 -13.74
N SER A 215 -6.56 -2.97 -13.18
CA SER A 215 -6.86 -1.60 -12.74
C SER A 215 -6.70 -0.59 -13.90
N TYR A 216 -7.33 0.58 -13.78
CA TYR A 216 -7.39 1.56 -14.88
C TYR A 216 -6.01 1.88 -15.48
N GLY A 217 -5.04 2.19 -14.62
CA GLY A 217 -3.67 2.52 -15.02
C GLY A 217 -2.73 1.33 -15.14
N GLY A 218 -3.11 0.14 -14.66
CA GLY A 218 -2.21 -1.01 -14.61
C GLY A 218 -0.99 -0.81 -13.69
N SER A 219 -1.09 0.12 -12.74
CA SER A 219 -0.04 0.46 -11.77
C SER A 219 0.04 -0.56 -10.65
N LEU A 220 1.25 -0.98 -10.25
CA LEU A 220 1.39 -2.12 -9.32
C LEU A 220 0.80 -1.88 -7.93
N PHE A 221 0.80 -0.65 -7.41
CA PHE A 221 0.29 -0.37 -6.06
C PHE A 221 -1.16 -0.84 -5.84
N THR A 222 -1.99 -0.83 -6.90
CA THR A 222 -3.38 -1.29 -6.83
C THR A 222 -3.51 -2.77 -6.49
N TYR A 223 -2.51 -3.56 -6.88
CA TYR A 223 -2.44 -5.01 -6.62
C TYR A 223 -1.71 -5.33 -5.31
N GLN A 224 -1.15 -4.32 -4.63
CA GLN A 224 -0.25 -4.49 -3.50
C GLN A 224 -0.88 -4.08 -2.17
N TYR A 225 -1.47 -2.88 -2.09
CA TYR A 225 -1.79 -2.25 -0.82
C TYR A 225 -2.71 -3.09 0.06
N SER A 226 -3.79 -3.64 -0.50
CA SER A 226 -4.68 -4.53 0.27
C SER A 226 -4.02 -5.84 0.69
N HIS A 227 -3.14 -6.39 -0.15
CA HIS A 227 -2.39 -7.62 0.14
C HIS A 227 -1.30 -7.42 1.20
N ALA A 228 -0.82 -6.19 1.41
CA ALA A 228 0.13 -5.89 2.48
C ALA A 228 -0.45 -6.16 3.87
N TRP A 229 -1.75 -5.93 4.02
CA TRP A 229 -2.46 -6.02 5.29
C TRP A 229 -3.21 -7.35 5.46
N ILE A 230 -3.84 -7.83 4.39
CA ILE A 230 -4.74 -8.98 4.43
C ILE A 230 -4.15 -10.12 3.59
N ASP A 231 -4.02 -11.28 4.20
CA ASP A 231 -3.59 -12.48 3.48
C ASP A 231 -4.74 -13.04 2.65
N PHE A 232 -4.72 -12.80 1.34
CA PHE A 232 -5.65 -13.40 0.39
C PHE A 232 -5.17 -14.75 -0.17
N LYS A 233 -3.97 -15.23 0.18
CA LYS A 233 -3.37 -16.43 -0.41
C LYS A 233 -4.26 -17.67 -0.20
N GLY A 234 -4.53 -18.36 -1.29
CA GLY A 234 -5.32 -19.59 -1.33
C GLY A 234 -6.80 -19.37 -0.97
N LYS A 235 -7.32 -18.15 -1.13
CA LYS A 235 -8.72 -17.80 -0.86
C LYS A 235 -9.38 -17.32 -2.14
N LYS A 236 -10.67 -17.62 -2.27
CA LYS A 236 -11.54 -17.14 -3.34
C LYS A 236 -12.78 -16.50 -2.76
N ASP A 237 -13.32 -15.51 -3.45
CA ASP A 237 -14.65 -14.99 -3.15
C ASP A 237 -15.77 -15.87 -3.74
N ILE A 238 -17.03 -15.47 -3.57
CA ILE A 238 -18.22 -16.24 -4.01
C ILE A 238 -18.28 -16.35 -5.53
N GLU A 239 -17.71 -15.39 -6.27
CA GLU A 239 -17.63 -15.41 -7.73
C GLU A 239 -16.40 -16.21 -8.23
N GLY A 240 -15.64 -16.82 -7.32
CA GLY A 240 -14.47 -17.62 -7.64
C GLY A 240 -13.21 -16.81 -7.94
N VAL A 241 -13.19 -15.51 -7.64
CA VAL A 241 -12.02 -14.65 -7.86
C VAL A 241 -10.96 -14.94 -6.80
N ASP A 242 -9.77 -15.34 -7.26
CA ASP A 242 -8.56 -15.43 -6.44
C ASP A 242 -7.74 -14.14 -6.61
N TRP A 243 -7.88 -13.21 -5.67
CA TRP A 243 -7.17 -11.92 -5.74
C TRP A 243 -5.66 -12.07 -5.64
N PHE A 244 -5.16 -13.08 -4.92
CA PHE A 244 -3.71 -13.30 -4.79
C PHE A 244 -3.13 -13.74 -6.12
N GLU A 245 -3.79 -14.68 -6.79
CA GLU A 245 -3.42 -15.11 -8.13
C GLU A 245 -3.59 -13.99 -9.17
N ASN A 246 -4.65 -13.18 -9.07
CA ASN A 246 -4.84 -12.03 -9.94
C ASN A 246 -3.67 -11.03 -9.83
N SER A 247 -3.28 -10.67 -8.60
CA SER A 247 -2.17 -9.77 -8.33
C SER A 247 -0.82 -10.35 -8.80
N ARG A 248 -0.63 -11.67 -8.72
CA ARG A 248 0.52 -12.36 -9.31
C ARG A 248 0.54 -12.24 -10.83
N LYS A 249 -0.58 -12.48 -11.51
CA LYS A 249 -0.67 -12.33 -12.97
C LYS A 249 -0.40 -10.88 -13.40
N ALA A 250 -0.99 -9.90 -12.72
CA ALA A 250 -0.75 -8.48 -13.01
C ALA A 250 0.71 -8.08 -12.80
N THR A 251 1.37 -8.62 -11.76
CA THR A 251 2.79 -8.39 -11.51
C THR A 251 3.67 -8.96 -12.63
N LEU A 252 3.38 -10.19 -13.08
CA LEU A 252 4.06 -10.79 -14.22
C LEU A 252 3.83 -10.01 -15.51
N ALA A 253 2.61 -9.52 -15.75
CA ALA A 253 2.29 -8.70 -16.91
C ALA A 253 3.03 -7.36 -16.88
N ASN A 254 3.15 -6.73 -15.70
CA ASN A 254 3.93 -5.50 -15.55
C ASN A 254 5.41 -5.71 -15.87
N ARG A 255 6.00 -6.80 -15.36
CA ARG A 255 7.38 -7.17 -15.69
C ARG A 255 7.57 -7.46 -17.18
N GLU A 256 6.68 -8.24 -17.76
CA GLU A 256 6.68 -8.60 -19.18
C GLU A 256 6.52 -7.37 -20.08
N TYR A 257 5.71 -6.40 -19.66
CA TYR A 257 5.55 -5.12 -20.35
C TYR A 257 6.85 -4.32 -20.37
N CYS A 258 7.57 -4.24 -19.25
CA CYS A 258 8.89 -3.60 -19.23
C CYS A 258 9.87 -4.29 -20.17
N ILE A 259 9.92 -5.62 -20.18
CA ILE A 259 10.81 -6.40 -21.06
C ILE A 259 10.51 -6.11 -22.53
N ASN A 260 9.23 -6.14 -22.92
CA ASN A 260 8.80 -5.88 -24.30
C ASN A 260 8.99 -4.42 -24.75
N ASN A 261 9.26 -3.50 -23.84
CA ASN A 261 9.48 -2.08 -24.12
C ASN A 261 10.90 -1.60 -23.80
N MET A 262 11.86 -2.52 -23.63
CA MET A 262 13.24 -2.16 -23.29
C MET A 262 13.97 -1.36 -24.39
N ASP A 263 13.60 -1.57 -25.66
CA ASP A 263 14.14 -0.79 -26.78
C ASP A 263 13.62 0.66 -26.79
N LYS A 264 12.39 0.86 -26.26
CA LYS A 264 11.78 2.19 -26.13
C LYS A 264 12.32 2.94 -24.91
N PHE A 265 12.50 2.26 -23.79
CA PHE A 265 12.95 2.87 -22.54
C PHE A 265 14.18 2.16 -21.97
N LYS A 266 15.34 2.84 -22.02
CA LYS A 266 16.63 2.31 -21.50
C LYS A 266 16.61 1.89 -20.02
N THR A 267 15.67 2.42 -19.24
CA THR A 267 15.48 2.03 -17.84
C THR A 267 14.91 0.62 -17.71
N PHE A 268 14.10 0.18 -18.67
CA PHE A 268 13.38 -1.07 -18.58
C PHE A 268 14.26 -2.23 -18.99
N ASN A 269 14.22 -3.32 -18.21
CA ASN A 269 14.80 -4.61 -18.59
C ASN A 269 14.27 -5.72 -17.65
N LYS A 270 14.71 -6.97 -17.88
CA LYS A 270 14.29 -8.14 -17.09
C LYS A 270 14.52 -8.04 -15.57
N ASN A 271 15.46 -7.20 -15.12
CA ASN A 271 15.77 -6.94 -13.71
C ASN A 271 15.54 -5.47 -13.32
N SER A 272 14.88 -4.69 -14.18
CA SER A 272 14.51 -3.30 -13.93
C SER A 272 13.10 -3.08 -14.46
N TRP A 273 12.15 -3.33 -13.58
CA TRP A 273 10.71 -3.27 -13.82
C TRP A 273 10.03 -2.83 -12.52
N GLY A 274 8.73 -2.60 -12.57
CA GLY A 274 7.94 -2.15 -11.42
C GLY A 274 7.27 -0.81 -11.70
N LEU A 275 6.39 -0.76 -12.70
CA LEU A 275 5.70 0.47 -13.07
C LEU A 275 4.55 0.71 -12.10
N THR A 276 4.64 1.79 -11.35
CA THR A 276 3.66 2.20 -10.35
C THR A 276 3.78 3.70 -10.11
N ALA A 277 2.75 4.28 -9.50
CA ALA A 277 2.74 5.68 -9.10
C ALA A 277 3.98 6.02 -8.25
N CYS A 278 4.71 7.07 -8.63
CA CYS A 278 5.93 7.51 -7.97
C CYS A 278 6.32 8.94 -8.42
N VAL A 279 7.37 9.50 -7.83
CA VAL A 279 8.03 10.71 -8.35
C VAL A 279 8.72 10.38 -9.66
N GLY A 280 8.51 11.20 -10.69
CA GLY A 280 9.23 11.12 -11.97
C GLY A 280 9.94 12.43 -12.32
N PRO A 281 10.62 12.47 -13.48
CA PRO A 281 11.33 13.68 -13.95
C PRO A 281 10.46 14.93 -14.09
N ARG A 282 9.13 14.77 -14.23
CA ARG A 282 8.15 15.86 -14.37
C ARG A 282 7.34 16.12 -13.10
N GLY A 283 7.76 15.56 -11.96
CA GLY A 283 6.98 15.56 -10.71
C GLY A 283 6.32 14.21 -10.47
N TYR A 284 5.36 14.16 -9.54
CA TYR A 284 4.65 12.93 -9.22
C TYR A 284 3.69 12.54 -10.35
N SER A 285 3.68 11.25 -10.71
CA SER A 285 2.70 10.69 -11.65
C SER A 285 2.01 9.48 -11.04
N GLY A 286 0.69 9.49 -11.06
CA GLY A 286 -0.14 8.32 -10.74
C GLY A 286 -0.34 7.36 -11.91
N GLY A 287 0.06 7.75 -13.13
CA GLY A 287 -0.27 7.04 -14.37
C GLY A 287 0.73 5.98 -14.80
N TYR A 288 1.91 5.90 -14.17
CA TYR A 288 2.91 4.88 -14.50
C TYR A 288 2.35 3.48 -14.22
N GLY A 289 2.33 2.64 -15.25
CA GLY A 289 1.72 1.32 -15.19
C GLY A 289 1.96 0.52 -16.46
N ALA A 290 1.34 -0.65 -16.54
CA ALA A 290 1.58 -1.62 -17.60
C ALA A 290 0.28 -2.24 -18.11
N SER A 291 0.31 -2.74 -19.35
CA SER A 291 -0.84 -3.45 -19.91
C SER A 291 -1.08 -4.79 -19.19
N PRO A 292 -2.35 -5.24 -19.07
CA PRO A 292 -3.55 -4.58 -19.59
C PRO A 292 -3.99 -3.39 -18.71
N SER A 293 -4.45 -2.32 -19.36
CA SER A 293 -4.87 -1.06 -18.75
C SER A 293 -5.83 -0.32 -19.70
N PHE A 294 -6.60 0.63 -19.18
CA PHE A 294 -7.33 1.59 -20.02
C PHE A 294 -6.51 2.83 -20.33
N SER A 295 -5.51 3.14 -19.50
CA SER A 295 -4.60 4.28 -19.75
C SER A 295 -3.82 4.11 -21.06
N ASN A 296 -3.59 5.25 -21.73
CA ASN A 296 -2.67 5.32 -22.86
C ASN A 296 -1.22 5.32 -22.35
N LEU A 297 -0.64 4.13 -22.27
CA LEU A 297 0.69 3.92 -21.70
C LEU A 297 1.82 4.55 -22.52
N ASP A 298 1.58 4.91 -23.79
CA ASP A 298 2.56 5.66 -24.59
C ASP A 298 2.68 7.12 -24.16
N ILE A 299 1.64 7.66 -23.52
CA ILE A 299 1.61 9.01 -22.95
C ILE A 299 2.05 8.98 -21.47
N GLU A 300 1.52 8.03 -20.70
CA GLU A 300 1.75 7.96 -19.26
C GLU A 300 3.18 7.55 -18.92
N ASN A 301 3.75 6.57 -19.62
CA ASN A 301 5.10 6.10 -19.33
C ASN A 301 6.16 6.98 -20.01
N ASP A 302 7.09 7.49 -19.19
CA ASP A 302 8.28 8.20 -19.66
C ASP A 302 9.58 7.40 -19.45
N GLY A 303 9.45 6.12 -19.11
CA GLY A 303 10.56 5.23 -18.79
C GLY A 303 11.02 5.28 -17.33
N THR A 304 10.25 5.86 -16.42
CA THR A 304 10.53 5.84 -14.98
C THR A 304 10.22 4.47 -14.37
N VAL A 305 11.10 3.98 -13.49
CA VAL A 305 10.92 2.73 -12.72
C VAL A 305 11.01 3.05 -11.23
N ALA A 306 10.07 2.52 -10.45
CA ALA A 306 10.02 2.65 -9.00
C ALA A 306 10.37 1.32 -8.32
N PRO A 307 11.37 1.27 -7.42
CA PRO A 307 11.72 0.04 -6.72
C PRO A 307 10.56 -0.58 -5.93
N CYS A 308 9.69 0.24 -5.34
CA CYS A 308 8.51 -0.21 -4.59
C CYS A 308 7.57 -1.08 -5.44
N GLY A 309 7.52 -0.89 -6.76
CA GLY A 309 6.72 -1.72 -7.67
C GLY A 309 7.18 -3.17 -7.68
N ALA A 310 8.47 -3.42 -7.89
CA ALA A 310 9.00 -4.79 -7.90
C ALA A 310 9.09 -5.38 -6.47
N ILE A 311 9.57 -4.60 -5.51
CA ILE A 311 9.82 -5.05 -4.13
C ILE A 311 8.50 -5.25 -3.38
N GLY A 312 7.53 -4.35 -3.54
CA GLY A 312 6.17 -4.49 -3.03
C GLY A 312 5.41 -5.68 -3.61
N SER A 313 5.93 -6.31 -4.67
CA SER A 313 5.33 -7.51 -5.28
C SER A 313 6.03 -8.81 -4.90
N ILE A 314 6.98 -8.78 -3.94
CA ILE A 314 7.83 -9.94 -3.61
C ILE A 314 7.06 -11.19 -3.17
N VAL A 315 5.89 -11.04 -2.53
CA VAL A 315 5.08 -12.19 -2.12
C VAL A 315 4.43 -12.90 -3.32
N PHE A 316 4.26 -12.20 -4.44
CA PHE A 316 3.68 -12.73 -5.67
C PHE A 316 4.75 -13.34 -6.59
N THR A 317 5.87 -12.64 -6.77
CA THR A 317 6.94 -13.03 -7.70
C THR A 317 8.32 -13.00 -7.01
N PRO A 318 8.56 -13.83 -5.99
CA PRO A 318 9.74 -13.69 -5.13
C PRO A 318 11.06 -13.76 -5.89
N ASN A 319 11.19 -14.70 -6.83
CA ASN A 319 12.42 -14.86 -7.62
C ASN A 319 12.73 -13.63 -8.48
N ASP A 320 11.72 -13.05 -9.14
CA ASP A 320 11.91 -11.88 -10.00
C ASP A 320 12.14 -10.61 -9.18
N SER A 321 11.39 -10.42 -8.09
CA SER A 321 11.54 -9.28 -7.19
C SER A 321 12.91 -9.25 -6.51
N ILE A 322 13.42 -10.41 -6.07
CA ILE A 322 14.76 -10.52 -5.48
C ILE A 322 15.84 -10.19 -6.51
N LYS A 323 15.77 -10.73 -7.73
CA LYS A 323 16.71 -10.41 -8.81
C LYS A 323 16.71 -8.92 -9.17
N THR A 324 15.54 -8.29 -9.14
CA THR A 324 15.40 -6.85 -9.37
C THR A 324 16.02 -6.03 -8.22
N LEU A 325 15.78 -6.41 -6.97
CA LEU A 325 16.43 -5.79 -5.81
C LEU A 325 17.97 -5.91 -5.90
N GLU A 326 18.47 -7.09 -6.26
CA GLU A 326 19.91 -7.31 -6.49
C GLU A 326 20.47 -6.42 -7.59
N TYR A 327 19.76 -6.28 -8.70
CA TYR A 327 20.15 -5.37 -9.79
C TYR A 327 20.16 -3.91 -9.33
N PHE A 328 19.10 -3.44 -8.66
CA PHE A 328 19.06 -2.08 -8.14
C PHE A 328 20.21 -1.79 -7.18
N TYR A 329 20.51 -2.72 -6.27
CA TYR A 329 21.58 -2.53 -5.31
C TYR A 329 22.97 -2.59 -5.95
N ASN A 330 23.24 -3.61 -6.77
CA ASN A 330 24.58 -3.91 -7.30
C ASN A 330 24.93 -3.07 -8.53
N ASN A 331 23.96 -2.79 -9.40
CA ASN A 331 24.18 -2.13 -10.70
C ASN A 331 23.75 -0.67 -10.69
N CYS A 332 22.67 -0.33 -9.99
CA CYS A 332 22.14 1.03 -9.90
C CYS A 332 22.54 1.72 -8.59
N SER A 333 23.83 1.75 -8.26
CA SER A 333 24.32 2.24 -6.95
C SER A 333 23.85 3.65 -6.57
N TYR A 334 23.49 4.49 -7.55
CA TYR A 334 22.92 5.83 -7.37
C TYR A 334 21.49 5.85 -6.77
N LEU A 335 20.78 4.71 -6.81
CA LEU A 335 19.46 4.54 -6.20
C LEU A 335 19.53 4.39 -4.68
N TRP A 336 20.65 3.92 -4.13
CA TRP A 336 20.72 3.64 -2.71
C TRP A 336 21.09 4.90 -1.90
N GLY A 337 20.41 5.13 -0.79
CA GLY A 337 20.71 6.21 0.14
C GLY A 337 20.32 5.91 1.59
N LYS A 338 19.98 6.97 2.34
CA LYS A 338 19.75 6.94 3.80
C LYS A 338 18.72 5.90 4.22
N TYR A 339 17.63 5.78 3.45
CA TYR A 339 16.50 4.90 3.74
C TYR A 339 16.40 3.73 2.75
N GLY A 340 17.53 3.26 2.22
CA GLY A 340 17.56 2.15 1.27
C GLY A 340 17.42 2.67 -0.14
N LEU A 341 16.65 1.98 -0.98
CA LEU A 341 16.39 2.42 -2.34
C LEU A 341 15.55 3.72 -2.36
N LYS A 342 15.91 4.68 -3.21
CA LYS A 342 15.13 5.89 -3.46
C LYS A 342 13.87 5.57 -4.24
N ASP A 343 12.94 6.52 -4.25
CA ASP A 343 11.60 6.39 -4.83
C ASP A 343 11.58 5.82 -6.26
N SER A 344 12.47 6.32 -7.12
CA SER A 344 12.46 5.98 -8.54
C SER A 344 13.71 6.48 -9.29
N TYR A 345 13.85 6.05 -10.54
CA TYR A 345 14.83 6.57 -11.48
C TYR A 345 14.39 6.43 -12.94
N ASN A 346 15.07 7.19 -13.81
CA ASN A 346 14.81 7.20 -15.25
C ASN A 346 16.13 7.37 -16.03
N LEU A 347 16.41 6.42 -16.92
CA LEU A 347 17.56 6.39 -17.83
C LEU A 347 17.19 6.72 -19.29
N ALA A 348 15.90 6.92 -19.58
CA ALA A 348 15.41 7.27 -20.92
C ALA A 348 15.65 8.75 -21.28
N ARG A 349 16.02 9.58 -20.29
CA ARG A 349 16.37 10.99 -20.49
C ARG A 349 17.82 11.16 -21.00
N THR A 350 18.13 12.35 -21.52
CA THR A 350 19.50 12.70 -21.97
C THR A 350 20.53 12.59 -20.85
N LYS A 351 20.15 12.93 -19.62
CA LYS A 351 20.91 12.69 -18.39
C LYS A 351 20.10 11.77 -17.49
N ARG A 352 20.79 10.81 -16.84
CA ARG A 352 20.19 9.97 -15.79
C ARG A 352 19.48 10.86 -14.76
N TRP A 353 18.22 10.54 -14.49
CA TRP A 353 17.45 11.16 -13.43
C TRP A 353 17.20 10.13 -12.32
N VAL A 354 17.24 10.59 -11.07
CA VAL A 354 17.00 9.78 -9.87
C VAL A 354 16.22 10.66 -8.89
N SER A 355 15.18 10.12 -8.27
CA SER A 355 14.44 10.86 -7.25
C SER A 355 15.38 11.31 -6.13
N LYS A 356 15.15 12.53 -5.63
CA LYS A 356 15.87 13.05 -4.45
C LYS A 356 15.20 12.66 -3.14
N GLU A 357 13.98 12.12 -3.21
CA GLU A 357 13.11 11.89 -2.06
C GLU A 357 12.84 10.41 -1.82
N TYR A 358 12.23 10.16 -0.67
CA TYR A 358 11.55 8.91 -0.34
C TYR A 358 10.10 9.26 0.00
N LEU A 359 9.15 8.49 -0.51
CA LEU A 359 7.74 8.59 -0.14
C LEU A 359 7.38 7.56 0.94
N GLY A 360 6.54 7.96 1.89
CA GLY A 360 6.14 7.11 3.00
C GLY A 360 5.34 5.89 2.57
N ILE A 361 4.48 6.03 1.55
CA ILE A 361 3.68 4.92 1.01
C ILE A 361 4.55 3.92 0.23
N ASP A 362 5.52 4.40 -0.55
CA ASP A 362 6.46 3.56 -1.30
C ASP A 362 7.36 2.76 -0.36
N LYS A 363 7.89 3.41 0.69
CA LYS A 363 8.62 2.71 1.75
C LYS A 363 7.75 1.79 2.57
N GLY A 364 6.50 2.16 2.76
CA GLY A 364 5.52 1.39 3.51
C GLY A 364 5.27 0.05 2.86
N ILE A 365 4.98 0.05 1.55
CA ILE A 365 4.69 -1.18 0.84
C ILE A 365 5.91 -2.11 0.78
N GLU A 366 7.13 -1.56 0.62
CA GLU A 366 8.36 -2.34 0.67
C GLU A 366 8.52 -3.08 2.00
N ILE A 367 8.42 -2.38 3.14
CA ILE A 367 8.68 -3.00 4.45
C ILE A 367 7.65 -4.08 4.79
N LEU A 368 6.37 -3.86 4.47
CA LEU A 368 5.31 -4.81 4.79
C LEU A 368 5.44 -6.07 3.94
N MET A 369 5.69 -5.91 2.63
CA MET A 369 5.73 -7.04 1.71
C MET A 369 7.01 -7.86 1.87
N ILE A 370 8.15 -7.21 2.16
CA ILE A 370 9.37 -7.94 2.56
C ILE A 370 9.13 -8.71 3.86
N GLU A 371 8.55 -8.10 4.89
CA GLU A 371 8.31 -8.79 6.16
C GLU A 371 7.34 -9.96 6.00
N ASN A 372 6.24 -9.77 5.26
CA ASN A 372 5.29 -10.85 4.97
C ASN A 372 5.93 -12.00 4.19
N TYR A 373 6.81 -11.70 3.24
CA TYR A 373 7.59 -12.74 2.55
C TYR A 373 8.53 -13.49 3.50
N LEU A 374 9.22 -12.78 4.40
CA LEU A 374 10.21 -13.38 5.28
C LEU A 374 9.60 -14.20 6.43
N THR A 375 8.49 -13.74 7.01
CA THR A 375 7.93 -14.31 8.26
C THR A 375 6.40 -14.39 8.28
N GLY A 376 5.71 -13.65 7.40
CA GLY A 376 4.26 -13.51 7.46
C GLY A 376 3.76 -12.71 8.67
N LEU A 377 4.61 -11.89 9.31
CA LEU A 377 4.31 -11.23 10.58
C LEU A 377 3.03 -10.40 10.53
N VAL A 378 2.88 -9.52 9.53
CA VAL A 378 1.71 -8.62 9.44
C VAL A 378 0.44 -9.45 9.25
N TRP A 379 0.47 -10.40 8.30
CA TRP A 379 -0.63 -11.33 8.09
C TRP A 379 -0.98 -12.16 9.34
N LYS A 380 0.00 -12.64 10.09
CA LYS A 380 -0.20 -13.43 11.31
C LYS A 380 -1.06 -12.69 12.34
N TYR A 381 -0.88 -11.38 12.49
CA TYR A 381 -1.65 -10.57 13.44
C TYR A 381 -2.96 -10.07 12.83
N MET A 382 -2.93 -9.54 11.61
CA MET A 382 -4.13 -9.04 10.94
C MET A 382 -5.20 -10.13 10.76
N MET A 383 -4.79 -11.36 10.42
CA MET A 383 -5.73 -12.47 10.24
C MET A 383 -6.30 -13.03 11.56
N LYS A 384 -5.83 -12.56 12.72
CA LYS A 384 -6.45 -12.83 14.04
C LYS A 384 -7.46 -11.76 14.45
N ASN A 385 -7.41 -10.58 13.83
CA ASN A 385 -8.30 -9.49 14.17
C ASN A 385 -9.76 -9.85 13.83
N LYS A 386 -10.67 -9.62 14.79
CA LYS A 386 -12.09 -10.01 14.64
C LYS A 386 -12.78 -9.33 13.46
N TYR A 387 -12.43 -8.06 13.17
CA TYR A 387 -13.04 -7.31 12.08
C TYR A 387 -12.55 -7.82 10.72
N ILE A 388 -11.26 -8.13 10.58
CA ILE A 388 -10.73 -8.74 9.35
C ILE A 388 -11.38 -10.11 9.09
N GLN A 389 -11.47 -10.96 10.11
CA GLN A 389 -12.13 -12.27 9.98
C GLN A 389 -13.62 -12.15 9.62
N SER A 390 -14.34 -11.27 10.31
CA SER A 390 -15.76 -10.99 10.04
C SER A 390 -15.95 -10.48 8.61
N GLY A 391 -15.14 -9.51 8.19
CA GLY A 391 -15.22 -8.92 6.86
C GLY A 391 -15.00 -9.93 5.75
N LEU A 392 -13.93 -10.74 5.85
CA LEU A 392 -13.67 -11.82 4.91
C LEU A 392 -14.82 -12.84 4.87
N LYS A 393 -15.38 -13.19 6.03
CA LYS A 393 -16.53 -14.11 6.11
C LYS A 393 -17.77 -13.53 5.44
N ILE A 394 -18.12 -12.28 5.69
CA ILE A 394 -19.29 -11.60 5.09
C ILE A 394 -19.14 -11.49 3.58
N LEU A 395 -17.93 -11.22 3.09
CA LEU A 395 -17.63 -11.21 1.66
C LEU A 395 -17.49 -12.62 1.06
N GLY A 396 -17.56 -13.68 1.86
CA GLY A 396 -17.38 -15.06 1.38
C GLY A 396 -15.98 -15.37 0.86
N ILE A 397 -14.98 -14.58 1.25
CA ILE A 397 -13.56 -14.80 0.88
C ILE A 397 -12.99 -15.89 1.78
N THR A 398 -12.96 -17.12 1.27
CA THR A 398 -12.61 -18.30 2.07
C THR A 398 -11.59 -19.19 1.36
N LYS A 399 -10.90 -20.06 2.11
CA LYS A 399 -10.09 -21.12 1.50
C LYS A 399 -11.02 -22.13 0.82
N ASN A 400 -10.60 -22.73 -0.29
CA ASN A 400 -11.34 -23.70 -1.12
C ASN A 400 -11.83 -25.00 -0.41
N LYS A 401 -11.88 -25.06 0.93
CA LYS A 401 -12.36 -26.24 1.66
C LYS A 401 -13.87 -26.26 1.92
N ASN A 402 -14.61 -25.15 1.77
CA ASN A 402 -16.00 -25.07 2.24
C ASN A 402 -17.05 -24.54 1.23
N LEU A 403 -16.85 -24.70 -0.08
CA LEU A 403 -17.90 -24.39 -1.07
C LEU A 403 -19.03 -25.43 -1.14
N LYS A 404 -19.12 -26.38 -0.19
CA LYS A 404 -20.14 -27.44 -0.17
C LYS A 404 -21.32 -27.25 0.79
N LEU A 405 -21.41 -26.16 1.55
CA LEU A 405 -22.48 -26.01 2.55
C LEU A 405 -23.00 -24.57 2.67
N LEU A 406 -23.42 -23.96 1.56
CA LEU A 406 -24.34 -22.82 1.59
C LEU A 406 -25.22 -22.89 0.32
N HIS A 407 -26.23 -23.76 0.39
CA HIS A 407 -27.45 -23.67 -0.40
C HIS A 407 -28.61 -23.39 0.55
#